data_AF-R7M1M5-F1
#
_entry.id   AF-R7M1M5-F1
#
_cell.length_a   1.000
_cell.length_b   1.000
_cell.length_c   1.000
_cell.angle_alpha   90.00
_cell.angle_beta   90.00
_cell.angle_gamma   90.00
#
_symmetry.space_group_name_H-M   'P 1'
#
loop_
_entity.id
_entity.type
_entity.pdbx_description
1 polymer ?
#
loop_
_entity_poly.entity_id
_entity_poly.type
_entity_poly.pdbx_seq_one_letter_code
_entity_poly.pdbx_strand_id
1 'polypeptide(L)' 'MITAKLGALDPYGVLRRGYTITENAQGKVVRQASDLRPGDTLVTRFAQGAAVSQVETVKEGKA' A
#
# COMPACT_ATOMS: atom_id res chain seq x y z
N MET A 1 19.21 -29.26 -9.02
CA MET A 1 19.07 -28.12 -9.95
C MET A 1 17.77 -27.40 -9.62
N ILE A 2 17.85 -26.11 -9.33
CA ILE A 2 16.78 -25.26 -8.80
C ILE A 2 15.88 -24.81 -9.96
N THR A 3 14.64 -25.29 -10.01
CA THR A 3 13.61 -24.78 -10.94
C THR A 3 12.38 -24.32 -10.17
N ALA A 4 12.59 -23.44 -9.18
CA ALA A 4 11.54 -22.73 -8.46
C ALA A 4 11.62 -21.23 -8.77
N LYS A 5 11.57 -20.87 -10.05
CA LYS A 5 11.50 -19.48 -10.51
C LYS A 5 10.76 -19.43 -11.83
N LEU A 6 9.43 -19.24 -11.80
CA LEU A 6 8.67 -18.43 -12.76
C LEU A 6 7.15 -18.56 -12.49
N GLY A 7 6.70 -18.13 -11.31
CA GLY A 7 5.26 -18.01 -11.04
C GLY A 7 4.89 -16.85 -10.09
N ALA A 8 5.87 -16.06 -9.66
CA ALA A 8 5.73 -15.17 -8.50
C ALA A 8 5.89 -13.68 -8.81
N LEU A 9 5.87 -13.28 -10.09
CA LEU A 9 6.12 -11.90 -10.50
C LEU A 9 5.14 -11.47 -11.60
N ASP A 10 3.83 -11.64 -11.35
CA ASP A 10 2.84 -10.77 -11.98
C ASP A 10 2.42 -9.70 -10.95
N PRO A 11 3.12 -8.57 -10.85
CA PRO A 11 2.77 -7.48 -9.92
C PRO A 11 1.37 -6.88 -10.22
N TYR A 12 0.78 -7.15 -11.38
CA TYR A 12 -0.58 -6.73 -11.73
C TYR A 12 -1.67 -7.70 -11.24
N GLY A 13 -1.30 -8.92 -10.83
CA GLY A 13 -2.20 -9.88 -10.21
C GLY A 13 -2.63 -9.49 -8.78
N VAL A 14 -1.86 -8.61 -8.13
CA VAL A 14 -2.13 -8.14 -6.75
C VAL A 14 -3.30 -7.16 -6.75
N LEU A 15 -3.30 -6.11 -7.58
CA LEU A 15 -4.41 -5.14 -7.59
C LEU A 15 -5.77 -5.78 -7.96
N ARG A 16 -5.78 -6.81 -8.82
CA ARG A 16 -7.00 -7.54 -9.23
C ARG A 16 -7.63 -8.40 -8.12
N ARG A 17 -6.89 -8.66 -7.03
CA ARG A 17 -7.36 -9.37 -5.84
C ARG A 17 -7.99 -8.43 -4.80
N GLY A 18 -8.14 -7.14 -5.11
CA GLY A 18 -8.73 -6.13 -4.22
C GLY A 18 -7.70 -5.35 -3.38
N TYR A 19 -6.44 -5.32 -3.80
CA TYR A 19 -5.40 -4.53 -3.14
C TYR A 19 -5.44 -3.07 -3.60
N THR A 20 -4.94 -2.19 -2.75
CA THR A 20 -4.88 -0.74 -2.98
C THR A 20 -3.45 -0.25 -2.93
N ILE A 21 -3.20 0.92 -3.52
CA ILE A 21 -1.95 1.66 -3.36
C ILE A 21 -2.26 2.89 -2.50
N THR A 22 -1.58 3.02 -1.38
CA THR A 22 -1.71 4.17 -0.49
C THR A 22 -0.50 5.09 -0.66
N GLU A 23 -0.77 6.33 -1.01
CA GLU A 23 0.20 7.41 -1.15
C GLU A 23 0.00 8.43 -0.01
N ASN A 24 1.07 9.10 0.39
CA ASN A 24 0.98 10.25 1.29
C ASN A 24 0.62 11.53 0.52
N ALA A 25 0.47 12.65 1.23
CA ALA A 25 0.17 13.96 0.64
C ALA A 25 1.19 14.44 -0.42
N GLN A 26 2.42 13.90 -0.41
CA GLN A 26 3.45 14.21 -1.41
C GLN A 26 3.46 13.24 -2.60
N GLY A 27 2.49 12.31 -2.68
CA GLY A 27 2.41 11.29 -3.73
C GLY A 27 3.41 10.14 -3.55
N LYS A 28 4.07 10.02 -2.39
CA LYS A 28 5.00 8.92 -2.10
C LYS A 28 4.21 7.72 -1.58
N VAL A 29 4.45 6.55 -2.16
CA VAL A 29 3.86 5.29 -1.70
C VAL A 29 4.31 5.00 -0.27
N VAL A 30 3.33 4.78 0.60
CA VAL A 30 3.53 4.38 2.00
C VAL A 30 3.77 2.88 2.04
N ARG A 31 4.93 2.47 2.55
CA ARG A 31 5.32 1.04 2.63
C ARG A 31 5.35 0.51 4.05
N GLN A 32 5.56 1.39 5.04
CA GLN A 32 5.61 1.02 6.45
C GLN A 32 4.70 1.95 7.26
N ALA A 33 4.07 1.41 8.30
CA ALA A 33 3.23 2.21 9.20
C ALA A 33 4.05 3.27 9.96
N SER A 34 5.34 3.00 10.21
CA SER A 34 6.30 3.94 10.82
C SER A 34 6.55 5.21 9.99
N ASP A 35 6.24 5.20 8.68
CA ASP A 35 6.34 6.38 7.84
C ASP A 35 5.16 7.36 8.02
N LEU A 36 4.14 6.97 8.79
CA LEU A 36 2.92 7.73 8.99
C LEU A 36 2.86 8.41 10.36
N ARG A 37 2.15 9.52 10.42
CA ARG A 37 1.80 10.22 11.67
C ARG A 37 0.31 10.54 11.71
N PRO A 38 -0.32 10.55 12.90
CA PRO A 38 -1.67 11.09 13.05
C PRO A 38 -1.77 12.50 12.46
N GLY A 39 -2.82 12.76 11.70
CA GLY A 39 -3.03 14.00 10.95
C GLY A 39 -2.54 13.95 9.50
N ASP A 40 -1.72 12.97 9.10
CA ASP A 40 -1.27 12.84 7.71
C ASP A 40 -2.43 12.56 6.75
N THR A 41 -2.43 13.24 5.61
CA THR A 41 -3.36 12.95 4.51
C THR A 41 -2.83 11.81 3.65
N LEU A 42 -3.68 10.83 3.41
CA LEU A 42 -3.42 9.68 2.56
C LEU A 42 -4.36 9.68 1.37
N VAL A 43 -3.84 9.21 0.23
CA VAL A 43 -4.60 8.94 -0.98
C VAL A 43 -4.52 7.45 -1.26
N THR A 44 -5.64 6.75 -1.08
CA THR A 44 -5.76 5.32 -1.37
C THR A 44 -6.37 5.14 -2.75
N ARG A 45 -5.59 4.62 -3.70
CA ARG A 45 -6.04 4.31 -5.05
C ARG A 45 -6.53 2.87 -5.13
N PHE A 46 -7.72 2.70 -5.66
CA PHE A 46 -8.34 1.41 -5.93
C PHE A 46 -8.21 1.07 -7.42
N ALA A 47 -8.69 -0.10 -7.83
CA ALA A 47 -8.78 -0.46 -9.25
C ALA A 47 -9.59 0.57 -10.07
N GLN A 48 -10.58 1.21 -9.44
CA GLN A 48 -11.32 2.34 -9.99
C GLN A 48 -11.54 3.38 -8.90
N GLY A 49 -11.17 4.63 -9.18
CA GLY A 49 -11.30 5.73 -8.24
C GLY A 49 -10.24 5.77 -7.13
N ALA A 50 -10.39 6.72 -6.23
CA ALA A 50 -9.50 6.94 -5.09
C ALA A 50 -10.28 7.50 -3.90
N ALA A 51 -9.79 7.23 -2.69
CA ALA A 51 -10.27 7.84 -1.45
C ALA A 51 -9.16 8.69 -0.84
N VAL A 52 -9.55 9.83 -0.26
CA VAL A 52 -8.68 10.66 0.56
C VAL A 52 -9.06 10.43 2.02
N SER A 53 -8.09 10.13 2.87
CA SER A 53 -8.30 9.89 4.29
C SER A 53 -7.26 10.62 5.13
N GLN A 54 -7.56 10.81 6.41
CA GLN A 54 -6.61 11.31 7.39
C GLN A 54 -6.25 10.19 8.37
N VAL A 55 -4.97 10.09 8.71
CA VAL A 55 -4.51 9.12 9.71
C VAL A 55 -5.00 9.56 11.08
N GLU A 56 -5.85 8.77 11.72
CA GLU A 56 -6.27 9.05 13.10
C GLU A 56 -5.32 8.42 14.12
N THR A 57 -4.84 7.22 13.86
CA THR A 57 -3.94 6.48 14.76
C THR A 57 -3.05 5.55 13.95
N VAL A 58 -1.77 5.49 14.31
CA VAL A 58 -0.80 4.55 13.73
C VAL A 58 -0.61 3.40 14.72
N LYS A 59 -0.81 2.17 14.25
CA LYS A 59 -0.49 0.96 15.01
C LYS A 59 0.71 0.29 14.35
N GLU A 60 1.80 0.18 15.09
CA GLU A 60 2.96 -0.58 14.62
C GLU A 60 2.68 -2.08 14.75
N GLY A 61 2.89 -2.82 13.65
CA GLY A 61 2.88 -4.28 13.69
C GLY A 61 4.21 -4.77 14.27
N LYS A 62 4.18 -5.74 15.19
CA LYS A 62 5.40 -6.39 15.68
C LYS A 62 6.13 -7.05 14.50
N ALA A 63 7.45 -6.81 14.43
CA ALA A 63 8.37 -7.46 13.50
C ALA A 63 8.34 -8.99 13.62
#